data_AF-A0A7S3QS66-F1
#
_entry.id   AF-A0A7S3QS66-F1
#
_cell.length_a   1.000
_cell.length_b   1.000
_cell.length_c   1.000
_cell.angle_alpha   90.00
_cell.angle_beta   90.00
_cell.angle_gamma   90.00
#
_symmetry.space_group_name_H-M   'P 1'
#
loop_
_entity.id
_entity.type
_entity.pdbx_description
1 polymer ?
#
loop_
_entity_poly.entity_id
_entity_poly.type
_entity_poly.pdbx_seq_one_letter_code
_entity_poly.pdbx_strand_id
1 'polypeptide(L)'
;MARRSAFEHVFILWFVLHIPITLLVDAQSVLPSHWFPSFAKQLVKWHVETNSDWLVGTNPLWFQSLICAELLFQLPCFVLLVIGLMKRKRWTRTLSIVYGIHAATTFIPITGEILFGRPMTPESIKLAAIYLPYLLMPAILALRMALFPYPDQSPLWQSTKDMVSKIVPSNTRPPSLLRRPFDLVYVLYFFSHVPITVLFDAQSIVPREVFPAWATGAMDWHARVNSDHLVGESLHRSINILVLAYLLTPLALKRTLEMSYTSVHHQHQRLRAYLHLLP
;
A
#
# COMPACT_ATOMS: atom_id res chain seq x y z
N MET A 1 28.30 2.10 17.65
CA MET A 1 27.04 1.82 16.93
C MET A 1 26.24 3.10 16.78
N ALA A 2 25.80 3.47 15.56
CA ALA A 2 24.96 4.65 15.37
C ALA A 2 23.60 4.48 16.09
N ARG A 3 23.23 5.44 16.94
CA ARG A 3 21.99 5.42 17.74
C ARG A 3 20.75 5.25 16.85
N ARG A 4 19.76 4.49 17.33
CA ARG A 4 18.44 4.39 16.69
C ARG A 4 17.68 5.69 16.78
N SER A 5 17.03 6.08 15.69
CA SER A 5 16.17 7.26 15.71
C SER A 5 14.90 6.96 16.54
N ALA A 6 14.32 7.98 17.17
CA ALA A 6 13.05 7.82 17.91
C ALA A 6 11.95 7.22 17.00
N PHE A 7 11.90 7.65 15.74
CA PHE A 7 10.96 7.13 14.73
C PHE A 7 11.06 5.62 14.50
N GLU A 8 12.28 5.07 14.43
CA GLU A 8 12.45 3.62 14.26
C GLU A 8 11.83 2.84 15.42
N HIS A 9 11.95 3.33 16.65
CA HIS A 9 11.33 2.69 17.81
C HIS A 9 9.81 2.76 17.75
N VAL A 10 9.26 3.91 17.35
CA VAL A 10 7.80 4.09 17.20
C VAL A 10 7.25 3.10 16.17
N PHE A 11 7.88 2.97 15.00
CA PHE A 11 7.41 2.02 13.98
C PHE A 11 7.59 0.56 14.39
N ILE A 12 8.71 0.21 15.04
CA ILE A 12 8.88 -1.16 15.57
C ILE A 12 7.79 -1.48 16.59
N LEU A 13 7.55 -0.57 17.54
CA LEU A 13 6.51 -0.75 18.55
C LEU A 13 5.12 -0.88 17.90
N TRP A 14 4.82 -0.02 16.93
CA TRP A 14 3.59 -0.07 16.15
C TRP A 14 3.35 -1.47 15.55
N PHE A 15 4.33 -2.02 14.82
CA PHE A 15 4.20 -3.34 14.21
C PHE A 15 4.12 -4.46 15.24
N VAL A 16 4.92 -4.40 16.31
CA VAL A 16 4.90 -5.41 17.38
C VAL A 16 3.54 -5.46 18.07
N LEU A 17 2.90 -4.31 18.29
CA LEU A 17 1.55 -4.24 18.86
C LEU A 17 0.48 -4.64 17.85
N HIS A 18 0.64 -4.31 16.57
CA HIS A 18 -0.32 -4.66 15.53
C HIS A 18 -0.41 -6.16 15.25
N ILE A 19 0.71 -6.89 15.30
CA ILE A 19 0.69 -8.34 15.04
C ILE A 19 -0.35 -9.09 15.91
N PRO A 20 -0.36 -8.97 17.25
CA PRO A 20 -1.37 -9.62 18.07
C PRO A 20 -2.76 -9.01 17.92
N ILE A 21 -2.87 -7.70 17.62
CA ILE A 21 -4.18 -7.08 17.35
C ILE A 21 -4.79 -7.70 16.09
N THR A 22 -4.08 -7.72 14.98
CA THR A 22 -4.53 -8.33 13.73
C THR A 22 -4.89 -9.81 13.92
N LEU A 23 -4.04 -10.56 14.62
CA LEU A 23 -4.27 -12.00 14.82
C LEU A 23 -5.42 -12.31 15.77
N LEU A 24 -5.68 -11.48 16.78
CA LEU A 24 -6.69 -11.76 17.80
C LEU A 24 -7.98 -10.99 17.60
N VAL A 25 -7.95 -9.84 16.94
CA VAL A 25 -9.09 -8.92 16.78
C VAL A 25 -9.55 -8.94 15.33
N ASP A 26 -8.72 -8.47 14.40
CA ASP A 26 -9.14 -8.23 13.01
C ASP A 26 -9.48 -9.53 12.28
N ALA A 27 -8.66 -10.57 12.48
CA ALA A 27 -8.85 -11.90 11.89
C ALA A 27 -10.20 -12.55 12.24
N GLN A 28 -10.86 -12.14 13.33
CA GLN A 28 -12.20 -12.64 13.68
C GLN A 28 -13.26 -12.28 12.63
N SER A 29 -13.00 -11.27 11.81
CA SER A 29 -13.92 -10.83 10.74
C SER A 29 -14.02 -11.86 9.60
N VAL A 30 -13.02 -12.72 9.43
CA VAL A 30 -12.92 -13.63 8.27
C VAL A 30 -12.63 -15.08 8.62
N LEU A 31 -12.14 -15.35 9.84
CA LEU A 31 -11.85 -16.70 10.31
C LEU A 31 -12.95 -17.24 11.24
N PRO A 32 -13.09 -18.57 11.37
CA PRO A 32 -14.10 -19.16 12.24
C PRO A 32 -13.94 -18.77 13.72
N SER A 33 -15.05 -18.40 14.38
CA SER A 33 -15.07 -17.90 15.76
C SER A 33 -14.52 -18.89 16.82
N HIS A 34 -14.47 -20.18 16.52
CA HIS A 34 -13.93 -21.21 17.42
C HIS A 34 -12.40 -21.23 17.48
N TRP A 35 -11.71 -20.53 16.56
CA TRP A 35 -10.24 -20.40 16.58
C TRP A 35 -9.75 -19.40 17.63
N PHE A 36 -10.67 -18.58 18.17
CA PHE A 36 -10.33 -17.46 19.02
C PHE A 36 -10.68 -17.70 20.50
N PRO A 37 -9.79 -17.29 21.42
CA PRO A 37 -10.05 -17.40 22.85
C PRO A 37 -11.22 -16.47 23.27
N SER A 38 -11.84 -16.80 24.39
CA SER A 38 -13.01 -16.06 24.91
C SER A 38 -12.72 -14.57 25.14
N PHE A 39 -11.54 -14.23 25.68
CA PHE A 39 -11.17 -12.84 25.94
C PHE A 39 -11.09 -12.00 24.65
N ALA A 40 -10.60 -12.58 23.54
CA ALA A 40 -10.48 -11.86 22.28
C ALA A 40 -11.85 -11.57 21.66
N LYS A 41 -12.77 -12.54 21.75
CA LYS A 41 -14.18 -12.35 21.34
C LYS A 41 -14.88 -11.29 22.19
N GLN A 42 -14.66 -11.33 23.50
CA GLN A 42 -15.21 -10.32 24.41
C GLN A 42 -14.66 -8.92 24.12
N LEU A 43 -13.38 -8.82 23.77
CA LEU A 43 -12.76 -7.56 23.39
C LEU A 43 -13.39 -6.95 22.13
N VAL A 44 -13.61 -7.75 21.08
CA VAL A 44 -14.31 -7.30 19.86
C VAL A 44 -15.73 -6.86 20.19
N LYS A 45 -16.48 -7.67 20.95
CA LYS A 45 -17.84 -7.33 21.37
C LYS A 45 -17.88 -6.01 22.15
N TRP A 46 -16.99 -5.86 23.14
CA TRP A 46 -16.86 -4.64 23.92
C TRP A 46 -16.55 -3.43 23.06
N HIS A 47 -15.65 -3.57 22.07
CA HIS A 47 -15.30 -2.49 21.14
C HIS A 47 -16.50 -2.05 20.30
N VAL A 48 -17.26 -3.01 19.74
CA VAL A 48 -18.48 -2.73 18.97
C VAL A 48 -19.51 -2.00 19.82
N GLU A 49 -19.76 -2.47 21.04
CA GLU A 49 -20.73 -1.86 21.96
C GLU A 49 -20.30 -0.48 22.46
N THR A 50 -19.01 -0.29 22.77
CA THR A 50 -18.48 0.95 23.37
C THR A 50 -18.31 2.08 22.35
N ASN A 51 -17.99 1.72 21.10
CA ASN A 51 -17.68 2.69 20.05
C ASN A 51 -18.77 2.77 18.98
N SER A 52 -19.87 2.05 19.15
CA SER A 52 -20.94 1.93 18.15
C SER A 52 -20.38 1.54 16.78
N ASP A 53 -19.39 0.63 16.79
CA ASP A 53 -18.66 0.21 15.59
C ASP A 53 -19.51 -0.74 14.75
N TRP A 54 -20.40 -0.13 13.98
CA TRP A 54 -21.32 -0.85 13.12
C TRP A 54 -20.60 -1.57 11.98
N LEU A 55 -19.40 -1.13 11.58
CA LEU A 55 -18.67 -1.74 10.48
C LEU A 55 -18.18 -3.14 10.88
N VAL A 56 -17.55 -3.23 12.05
CA VAL A 56 -17.18 -4.52 12.65
C VAL A 56 -18.42 -5.33 13.03
N GLY A 57 -19.47 -4.67 13.54
CA GLY A 57 -20.71 -5.36 13.94
C GLY A 57 -21.51 -5.97 12.78
N THR A 58 -21.57 -5.31 11.62
CA THR A 58 -22.28 -5.81 10.42
C THR A 58 -21.39 -6.67 9.53
N ASN A 59 -20.07 -6.47 9.59
CA ASN A 59 -19.04 -7.22 8.89
C ASN A 59 -19.35 -7.45 7.39
N PRO A 60 -19.53 -6.38 6.58
CA PRO A 60 -19.88 -6.51 5.17
C PRO A 60 -18.76 -7.16 4.35
N LEU A 61 -19.10 -7.79 3.22
CA LEU A 61 -18.14 -8.58 2.42
C LEU A 61 -16.96 -7.75 1.88
N TRP A 62 -17.17 -6.48 1.52
CA TRP A 62 -16.07 -5.62 1.08
C TRP A 62 -15.09 -5.33 2.22
N PHE A 63 -15.57 -5.20 3.47
CA PHE A 63 -14.73 -5.01 4.64
C PHE A 63 -13.95 -6.29 4.95
N GLN A 64 -14.61 -7.45 4.92
CA GLN A 64 -13.96 -8.76 5.00
C GLN A 64 -12.85 -8.92 3.95
N SER A 65 -13.07 -8.43 2.73
CA SER A 65 -12.06 -8.48 1.65
C SER A 65 -10.82 -7.64 1.99
N LEU A 66 -10.99 -6.49 2.64
CA LEU A 66 -9.87 -5.68 3.13
C LEU A 66 -9.12 -6.36 4.28
N ILE A 67 -9.84 -7.02 5.20
CA ILE A 67 -9.22 -7.82 6.27
C ILE A 67 -8.47 -9.02 5.68
N CYS A 68 -8.99 -9.69 4.64
CA CYS A 68 -8.24 -10.72 3.93
C CYS A 68 -6.93 -10.17 3.34
N ALA A 69 -6.95 -8.98 2.73
CA ALA A 69 -5.74 -8.33 2.25
C ALA A 69 -4.77 -7.98 3.40
N GLU A 70 -5.30 -7.62 4.57
CA GLU A 70 -4.49 -7.43 5.78
C GLU A 70 -3.78 -8.73 6.18
N LEU A 71 -4.50 -9.85 6.31
CA LEU A 71 -3.91 -11.12 6.71
C LEU A 71 -2.91 -11.69 5.69
N LEU A 72 -3.23 -11.58 4.39
CA LEU A 72 -2.41 -12.18 3.32
C LEU A 72 -1.19 -11.33 2.96
N PHE A 73 -1.26 -10.02 3.12
CA PHE A 73 -0.18 -9.12 2.71
C PHE A 73 0.40 -8.28 3.85
N GLN A 74 -0.44 -7.58 4.61
CA GLN A 74 0.02 -6.64 5.62
C GLN A 74 0.66 -7.35 6.82
N LEU A 75 0.06 -8.44 7.31
CA LEU A 75 0.57 -9.22 8.43
C LEU A 75 1.97 -9.81 8.17
N PRO A 76 2.25 -10.48 7.03
CA PRO A 76 3.61 -10.85 6.67
C PRO A 76 4.57 -9.65 6.61
N CYS A 77 4.10 -8.49 6.10
CA CYS A 77 4.88 -7.27 6.10
C CYS A 77 5.20 -6.77 7.51
N PHE A 78 4.29 -6.85 8.48
CA PHE A 78 4.57 -6.45 9.87
C PHE A 78 5.78 -7.19 10.43
N VAL A 79 5.79 -8.51 10.30
CA VAL A 79 6.88 -9.37 10.79
C VAL A 79 8.20 -9.02 10.10
N LEU A 80 8.17 -8.93 8.76
CA LEU A 80 9.35 -8.56 7.99
C LEU A 80 9.84 -7.15 8.34
N LEU A 81 8.95 -6.18 8.55
CA LEU A 81 9.32 -4.81 8.88
C LEU A 81 9.89 -4.68 10.30
N VAL A 82 9.40 -5.45 11.28
CA VAL A 82 10.06 -5.55 12.60
C VAL A 82 11.50 -6.04 12.42
N ILE A 83 11.69 -7.16 11.70
CA ILE A 83 13.03 -7.71 11.45
C ILE A 83 13.91 -6.72 10.67
N GLY A 84 13.36 -6.09 9.64
CA GLY A 84 14.05 -5.18 8.75
C GLY A 84 14.48 -3.89 9.45
N LEU A 85 13.61 -3.33 10.29
CA LEU A 85 13.90 -2.14 11.09
C LEU A 85 14.91 -2.48 12.20
N MET A 86 14.77 -3.64 12.85
CA MET A 86 15.75 -4.12 13.83
C MET A 86 17.12 -4.39 13.20
N LYS A 87 17.18 -4.96 11.99
CA LYS A 87 18.46 -5.28 11.34
C LYS A 87 18.99 -4.19 10.40
N ARG A 88 18.27 -3.05 10.27
CA ARG A 88 18.59 -1.91 9.39
C ARG A 88 19.02 -2.35 7.99
N LYS A 89 18.18 -3.18 7.36
CA LYS A 89 18.41 -3.69 6.00
C LYS A 89 17.86 -2.70 4.97
N ARG A 90 18.49 -2.64 3.80
CA ARG A 90 18.04 -1.75 2.71
C ARG A 90 16.63 -2.03 2.22
N TRP A 91 16.24 -3.31 2.13
CA TRP A 91 14.92 -3.71 1.65
C TRP A 91 13.79 -3.23 2.58
N THR A 92 14.09 -2.90 3.83
CA THR A 92 13.12 -2.34 4.79
C THR A 92 12.49 -1.07 4.25
N ARG A 93 13.27 -0.24 3.55
CA ARG A 93 12.77 1.01 2.97
C ARG A 93 11.70 0.75 1.92
N THR A 94 12.00 -0.14 0.97
CA THR A 94 11.08 -0.54 -0.09
C THR A 94 9.83 -1.17 0.49
N LEU A 95 10.00 -2.14 1.39
CA LEU A 95 8.87 -2.84 1.99
C LEU A 95 7.98 -1.87 2.78
N SER A 96 8.57 -0.91 3.50
CA SER A 96 7.84 0.10 4.28
C SER A 96 7.01 1.02 3.40
N ILE A 97 7.52 1.37 2.21
CA ILE A 97 6.78 2.17 1.22
C ILE A 97 5.59 1.38 0.69
N VAL A 98 5.82 0.15 0.23
CA VAL A 98 4.76 -0.69 -0.36
C VAL A 98 3.67 -0.99 0.67
N TYR A 99 4.07 -1.45 1.86
CA TYR A 99 3.17 -1.67 2.97
C TYR A 99 2.42 -0.39 3.35
N GLY A 100 3.15 0.73 3.55
CA GLY A 100 2.57 1.95 4.05
C GLY A 100 1.53 2.56 3.10
N ILE A 101 1.79 2.50 1.79
CA ILE A 101 0.81 2.91 0.77
C ILE A 101 -0.39 1.96 0.79
N HIS A 102 -0.17 0.64 0.74
CA HIS A 102 -1.25 -0.33 0.71
C HIS A 102 -2.18 -0.20 1.93
N ALA A 103 -1.62 -0.18 3.13
CA ALA A 103 -2.40 -0.05 4.36
C ALA A 103 -3.14 1.29 4.43
N ALA A 104 -2.49 2.41 4.06
CA ALA A 104 -3.20 3.69 3.99
C ALA A 104 -4.37 3.63 3.00
N THR A 105 -4.20 2.99 1.84
CA THR A 105 -5.27 2.81 0.85
C THR A 105 -6.44 1.99 1.39
N THR A 106 -6.21 0.90 2.13
CA THR A 106 -7.32 0.10 2.67
C THR A 106 -8.14 0.86 3.71
N PHE A 107 -7.54 1.83 4.42
CA PHE A 107 -8.26 2.65 5.41
C PHE A 107 -9.05 3.83 4.82
N ILE A 108 -8.83 4.20 3.55
CA ILE A 108 -9.64 5.23 2.87
C ILE A 108 -11.12 4.83 2.78
N PRO A 109 -11.51 3.67 2.21
CA PRO A 109 -12.92 3.28 2.17
C PRO A 109 -13.49 3.04 3.57
N ILE A 110 -12.70 2.54 4.52
CA ILE A 110 -13.15 2.32 5.92
C ILE A 110 -13.54 3.64 6.57
N THR A 111 -12.66 4.64 6.53
CA THR A 111 -12.94 5.96 7.12
C THR A 111 -14.03 6.71 6.36
N GLY A 112 -14.09 6.56 5.04
CA GLY A 112 -15.18 7.09 4.22
C GLY A 112 -16.54 6.49 4.60
N GLU A 113 -16.62 5.17 4.76
CA GLU A 113 -17.85 4.49 5.16
C GLU A 113 -18.31 4.92 6.56
N ILE A 114 -17.39 5.05 7.52
CA ILE A 114 -17.70 5.50 8.88
C ILE A 114 -18.31 6.91 8.88
N LEU A 115 -17.74 7.83 8.10
CA LEU A 115 -18.15 9.24 8.08
C LEU A 115 -19.36 9.52 7.20
N PHE A 116 -19.51 8.80 6.09
CA PHE A 116 -20.46 9.13 5.02
C PHE A 116 -21.43 8.00 4.67
N GLY A 117 -21.20 6.76 5.12
CA GLY A 117 -22.10 5.62 4.86
C GLY A 117 -23.41 5.70 5.64
N ARG A 118 -23.46 6.54 6.68
CA ARG A 118 -24.64 6.87 7.51
C ARG A 118 -24.64 8.36 7.83
N PRO A 119 -25.76 8.95 8.28
CA PRO A 119 -25.77 10.33 8.78
C PRO A 119 -24.67 10.53 9.82
N MET A 120 -23.85 11.56 9.63
CA MET A 120 -22.72 11.85 10.50
C MET A 120 -23.20 12.24 11.90
N THR A 121 -22.67 11.56 12.93
CA THR A 121 -23.00 11.81 14.35
C THR A 121 -21.72 12.01 15.16
N PRO A 122 -21.79 12.52 16.40
CA PRO A 122 -20.62 12.57 17.29
C PRO A 122 -19.94 11.20 17.49
N GLU A 123 -20.72 10.12 17.53
CA GLU A 123 -20.21 8.75 17.64
C GLU A 123 -19.44 8.34 16.38
N SER A 124 -19.90 8.71 15.18
CA SER A 124 -19.17 8.38 13.94
C SER A 124 -17.85 9.16 13.82
N ILE A 125 -17.81 10.41 14.32
CA ILE A 125 -16.55 11.19 14.41
C ILE A 125 -15.59 10.55 15.41
N LYS A 126 -16.08 10.16 16.59
CA LYS A 126 -15.30 9.43 17.59
C LYS A 126 -14.74 8.14 16.99
N LEU A 127 -15.57 7.38 16.27
CA LEU A 127 -15.15 6.14 15.61
C LEU A 127 -14.10 6.40 14.53
N ALA A 128 -14.30 7.40 13.67
CA ALA A 128 -13.31 7.78 12.66
C ALA A 128 -11.97 8.17 13.30
N ALA A 129 -11.99 8.87 14.43
CA ALA A 129 -10.78 9.20 15.18
C ALA A 129 -10.04 7.97 15.75
N ILE A 130 -10.76 6.90 16.10
CA ILE A 130 -10.16 5.62 16.51
C ILE A 130 -9.46 4.94 15.33
N TYR A 131 -10.01 5.04 14.12
CA TYR A 131 -9.46 4.44 12.90
C TYR A 131 -8.34 5.29 12.26
N LEU A 132 -8.29 6.59 12.56
CA LEU A 132 -7.36 7.53 11.95
C LEU A 132 -5.86 7.17 12.14
N PRO A 133 -5.39 6.66 13.29
CA PRO A 133 -4.00 6.21 13.45
C PRO A 133 -3.59 5.14 12.43
N TYR A 134 -4.50 4.24 12.06
CA TYR A 134 -4.24 3.17 11.10
C TYR A 134 -4.15 3.67 9.65
N LEU A 135 -4.71 4.85 9.36
CA LEU A 135 -4.47 5.58 8.12
C LEU A 135 -3.14 6.34 8.17
N LEU A 136 -2.95 7.13 9.24
CA LEU A 136 -1.85 8.10 9.33
C LEU A 136 -0.49 7.43 9.56
N MET A 137 -0.40 6.42 10.43
CA MET A 137 0.89 5.81 10.75
C MET A 137 1.53 5.13 9.53
N PRO A 138 0.81 4.32 8.73
CA PRO A 138 1.37 3.75 7.51
C PRO A 138 1.69 4.81 6.44
N ALA A 139 0.86 5.86 6.31
CA ALA A 139 1.12 6.96 5.40
C ALA A 139 2.40 7.74 5.78
N ILE A 140 2.58 8.05 7.06
CA ILE A 140 3.79 8.71 7.58
C ILE A 140 5.02 7.83 7.37
N LEU A 141 4.90 6.51 7.60
CA LEU A 141 5.98 5.56 7.32
C LEU A 141 6.38 5.58 5.84
N ALA A 142 5.41 5.46 4.94
CA ALA A 142 5.67 5.48 3.50
C ALA A 142 6.31 6.80 3.07
N LEU A 143 5.76 7.93 3.50
CA LEU A 143 6.27 9.26 3.19
C LEU A 143 7.71 9.43 3.69
N ARG A 144 7.98 9.04 4.94
CA ARG A 144 9.32 9.12 5.52
C ARG A 144 10.31 8.28 4.72
N MET A 145 9.96 7.04 4.38
CA MET A 145 10.83 6.14 3.64
C MET A 145 10.99 6.56 2.17
N ALA A 146 10.02 7.27 1.60
CA ALA A 146 10.11 7.82 0.25
C ALA A 146 11.01 9.07 0.20
N LEU A 147 10.90 9.96 1.18
CA LEU A 147 11.60 11.24 1.24
C LEU A 147 13.03 11.14 1.76
N PHE A 148 13.29 10.29 2.75
CA PHE A 148 14.57 10.21 3.43
C PHE A 148 15.31 8.90 3.13
N PRO A 149 16.64 8.94 2.95
CA PRO A 149 17.45 7.72 2.85
C PRO A 149 17.32 6.88 4.13
N TYR A 150 17.16 5.57 3.98
CA TYR A 150 17.18 4.65 5.11
C TYR A 150 18.60 4.07 5.29
N PRO A 151 19.17 4.06 6.51
CA PRO A 151 20.50 3.54 6.74
C PRO A 151 20.60 2.05 6.36
N ASP A 152 21.61 1.68 5.56
CA ASP A 152 21.99 0.28 5.34
C ASP A 152 23.28 0.00 6.12
N GLN A 153 23.19 -0.84 7.14
CA GLN A 153 24.34 -1.27 7.93
C GLN A 153 24.92 -2.61 7.48
N SER A 154 24.50 -3.15 6.31
CA SER A 154 25.07 -4.41 5.82
C SER A 154 26.52 -4.21 5.35
N PRO A 155 27.50 -4.98 5.90
CA PRO A 155 28.92 -4.83 5.53
C PRO A 155 29.17 -5.02 4.03
N LEU A 156 28.51 -6.02 3.44
CA LEU A 156 28.60 -6.33 2.01
C LEU A 156 28.19 -5.15 1.13
N TRP A 157 27.11 -4.45 1.48
CA TRP A 157 26.65 -3.31 0.69
C TRP A 157 27.62 -2.14 0.77
N GLN A 158 28.18 -1.84 1.94
CA GLN A 158 29.14 -0.75 2.08
C GLN A 158 30.40 -0.99 1.26
N SER A 159 30.99 -2.19 1.36
CA SER A 159 32.15 -2.58 0.54
C SER A 159 31.84 -2.51 -0.96
N THR A 160 30.65 -2.97 -1.37
CA THR A 160 30.23 -2.94 -2.77
C THR A 160 30.02 -1.50 -3.26
N LYS A 161 29.39 -0.65 -2.45
CA LYS A 161 29.10 0.76 -2.80
C LYS A 161 30.38 1.56 -2.98
N ASP A 162 31.36 1.39 -2.09
CA ASP A 162 32.65 2.09 -2.14
C ASP A 162 33.51 1.63 -3.33
N MET A 163 33.44 0.34 -3.67
CA MET A 163 34.10 -0.18 -4.86
C MET A 163 33.45 0.38 -6.14
N VAL A 164 32.12 0.38 -6.19
CA VAL A 164 31.36 0.78 -7.39
C VAL A 164 31.42 2.28 -7.65
N SER A 165 31.41 3.11 -6.60
CA SER A 165 31.55 4.57 -6.73
C SER A 165 32.90 4.99 -7.31
N LYS A 166 33.96 4.18 -7.10
CA LYS A 166 35.29 4.41 -7.68
C LYS A 166 35.39 3.99 -9.14
N ILE A 167 34.60 2.99 -9.56
CA ILE A 167 34.68 2.40 -10.92
C ILE A 167 33.67 3.05 -11.87
N VAL A 168 32.51 3.47 -11.37
CA VAL A 168 31.40 3.95 -12.20
C VAL A 168 31.27 5.47 -12.08
N PRO A 169 31.55 6.23 -13.15
CA PRO A 169 31.28 7.66 -13.17
C PRO A 169 29.78 7.90 -12.94
N SER A 170 29.46 8.85 -12.05
CA SER A 170 28.08 9.19 -11.65
C SER A 170 27.20 9.74 -12.77
N ASN A 171 27.78 9.99 -13.95
CA ASN A 171 27.16 10.75 -15.04
C ASN A 171 26.57 9.89 -16.17
N THR A 172 26.22 8.63 -15.88
CA THR A 172 25.60 7.74 -16.89
C THR A 172 24.13 8.11 -17.07
N ARG A 173 23.76 8.53 -18.30
CA ARG A 173 22.34 8.72 -18.65
C ARG A 173 21.65 7.36 -18.60
N PRO A 174 20.44 7.26 -18.00
CA PRO A 174 19.68 6.03 -18.02
C PRO A 174 19.38 5.63 -19.48
N PRO A 175 19.38 4.33 -19.81
CA PRO A 175 19.05 3.86 -21.15
C PRO A 175 17.63 4.29 -21.55
N SER A 176 17.40 4.45 -22.86
CA SER A 176 16.10 4.82 -23.40
C SER A 176 14.98 3.86 -22.97
N LEU A 177 13.75 4.35 -22.89
CA LEU A 177 12.58 3.56 -22.45
C LEU A 177 12.37 2.29 -23.28
N LEU A 178 12.67 2.34 -24.59
CA LEU A 178 12.56 1.18 -25.50
C LEU A 178 13.51 0.04 -25.15
N ARG A 179 14.59 0.30 -24.41
CA ARG A 179 15.54 -0.71 -23.93
C ARG A 179 15.20 -1.22 -22.51
N ARG A 180 14.07 -0.78 -21.96
CA ARG A 180 13.60 -1.10 -20.60
C ARG A 180 12.19 -1.70 -20.69
N PRO A 181 12.06 -3.01 -20.97
CA PRO A 181 10.76 -3.62 -21.27
C PRO A 181 9.74 -3.44 -20.14
N PHE A 182 10.16 -3.49 -18.87
CA PHE A 182 9.26 -3.23 -17.74
C PHE A 182 8.78 -1.78 -17.66
N ASP A 183 9.65 -0.79 -17.92
CA ASP A 183 9.26 0.61 -18.00
C ASP A 183 8.23 0.83 -19.12
N LEU A 184 8.42 0.16 -20.26
CA LEU A 184 7.47 0.23 -21.37
C LEU A 184 6.10 -0.35 -20.96
N VAL A 185 6.06 -1.47 -20.25
CA VAL A 185 4.82 -2.04 -19.69
C VAL A 185 4.12 -1.02 -18.78
N TYR A 186 4.84 -0.35 -17.89
CA TYR A 186 4.25 0.70 -17.05
C TYR A 186 3.73 1.87 -17.88
N VAL A 187 4.50 2.36 -18.86
CA VAL A 187 4.07 3.47 -19.73
C VAL A 187 2.79 3.09 -20.48
N LEU A 188 2.73 1.89 -21.07
CA LEU A 188 1.55 1.40 -21.79
C LEU A 188 0.36 1.21 -20.85
N TYR A 189 0.60 0.68 -19.64
CA TYR A 189 -0.41 0.57 -18.60
C TYR A 189 -0.99 1.94 -18.25
N PHE A 190 -0.16 2.95 -17.90
CA PHE A 190 -0.68 4.28 -17.54
C PHE A 190 -1.33 4.98 -18.73
N PHE A 191 -0.78 4.83 -19.93
CA PHE A 191 -1.34 5.44 -21.14
C PHE A 191 -2.74 4.90 -21.46
N SER A 192 -2.98 3.60 -21.25
CA SER A 192 -4.30 3.00 -21.45
C SER A 192 -5.24 3.22 -20.26
N HIS A 193 -4.71 3.15 -19.04
CA HIS A 193 -5.53 3.19 -17.83
C HIS A 193 -5.98 4.60 -17.46
N VAL A 194 -5.14 5.64 -17.65
CA VAL A 194 -5.53 7.03 -17.32
C VAL A 194 -6.79 7.48 -18.05
N PRO A 195 -6.94 7.30 -19.37
CA PRO A 195 -8.19 7.61 -20.06
C PRO A 195 -9.38 6.81 -19.52
N ILE A 196 -9.19 5.53 -19.20
CA ILE A 196 -10.26 4.69 -18.65
C ILE A 196 -10.70 5.23 -17.27
N THR A 197 -9.75 5.50 -16.38
CA THR A 197 -10.04 6.04 -15.05
C THR A 197 -10.71 7.40 -15.12
N VAL A 198 -10.24 8.29 -15.99
CA VAL A 198 -10.85 9.62 -16.14
C VAL A 198 -12.23 9.52 -16.77
N LEU A 199 -12.44 8.68 -17.78
CA LEU A 199 -13.70 8.68 -18.53
C LEU A 199 -14.75 7.75 -17.95
N PHE A 200 -14.39 6.68 -17.26
CA PHE A 200 -15.31 5.68 -16.74
C PHE A 200 -15.34 5.69 -15.21
N ASP A 201 -14.20 5.49 -14.55
CA ASP A 201 -14.16 5.36 -13.09
C ASP A 201 -14.57 6.68 -12.39
N ALA A 202 -14.16 7.83 -12.93
CA ALA A 202 -14.48 9.14 -12.35
C ALA A 202 -15.97 9.51 -12.42
N GLN A 203 -16.76 8.85 -13.30
CA GLN A 203 -18.22 9.01 -13.32
C GLN A 203 -18.86 8.60 -11.99
N SER A 204 -18.14 7.86 -11.15
CA SER A 204 -18.57 7.50 -9.79
C SER A 204 -18.67 8.65 -8.80
N ILE A 205 -17.91 9.72 -9.05
CA ILE A 205 -17.74 10.84 -8.12
C ILE A 205 -18.23 12.13 -8.76
N VAL A 206 -17.97 12.30 -10.06
CA VAL A 206 -18.28 13.53 -10.79
C VAL A 206 -19.64 13.37 -11.48
N PRO A 207 -20.48 14.43 -11.49
CA PRO A 207 -21.77 14.39 -12.18
C PRO A 207 -21.64 13.96 -13.64
N ARG A 208 -22.57 13.12 -14.12
CA ARG A 208 -22.51 12.49 -15.44
C ARG A 208 -22.52 13.50 -16.59
N GLU A 209 -23.04 14.70 -16.35
CA GLU A 209 -23.15 15.80 -17.31
C GLU A 209 -21.78 16.37 -17.73
N VAL A 210 -20.74 16.15 -16.91
CA VAL A 210 -19.37 16.59 -17.21
C VAL A 210 -18.72 15.68 -18.26
N PHE A 211 -19.24 14.47 -18.46
CA PHE A 211 -18.64 13.48 -19.33
C PHE A 211 -19.27 13.46 -20.74
N PRO A 212 -18.50 13.11 -21.78
CA PRO A 212 -19.05 12.92 -23.11
C PRO A 212 -20.16 11.86 -23.13
N ALA A 213 -21.25 12.12 -23.85
CA ALA A 213 -22.41 11.23 -23.91
C ALA A 213 -22.08 9.80 -24.38
N TRP A 214 -21.05 9.63 -25.21
CA TRP A 214 -20.60 8.32 -25.64
C TRP A 214 -19.98 7.50 -24.49
N ALA A 215 -19.29 8.16 -23.54
CA ALA A 215 -18.62 7.50 -22.43
C ALA A 215 -19.63 7.06 -21.35
N THR A 216 -20.61 7.91 -21.05
CA THR A 216 -21.73 7.56 -20.17
C THR A 216 -22.59 6.45 -20.80
N GLY A 217 -22.89 6.56 -22.10
CA GLY A 217 -23.64 5.55 -22.85
C GLY A 217 -22.92 4.19 -22.91
N ALA A 218 -21.59 4.18 -23.04
CA ALA A 218 -20.78 2.96 -22.99
C ALA A 218 -20.80 2.32 -21.59
N MET A 219 -20.77 3.11 -20.52
CA MET A 219 -20.88 2.61 -19.14
C MET A 219 -22.25 1.98 -18.89
N ASP A 220 -23.33 2.62 -19.35
CA ASP A 220 -24.68 2.08 -19.22
C ASP A 220 -24.88 0.80 -20.05
N TRP A 221 -24.27 0.74 -21.25
CA TRP A 221 -24.27 -0.48 -22.05
C TRP A 221 -23.54 -1.62 -21.34
N HIS A 222 -22.35 -1.36 -20.79
CA HIS A 222 -21.57 -2.34 -20.02
C HIS A 222 -22.36 -2.89 -18.83
N ALA A 223 -22.96 -1.99 -18.03
CA ALA A 223 -23.75 -2.37 -16.87
C ALA A 223 -24.94 -3.28 -17.24
N ARG A 224 -25.65 -2.96 -18.33
CA ARG A 224 -26.79 -3.77 -18.80
C ARG A 224 -26.37 -5.13 -19.35
N VAL A 225 -25.34 -5.16 -20.21
CA VAL A 225 -24.93 -6.39 -20.89
C VAL A 225 -24.32 -7.39 -19.91
N ASN A 226 -23.51 -6.90 -18.97
CA ASN A 226 -22.81 -7.75 -18.02
C ASN A 226 -23.61 -8.00 -16.73
N SER A 227 -24.81 -7.43 -16.61
CA SER A 227 -25.59 -7.44 -15.36
C SER A 227 -24.74 -7.00 -14.16
N ASP A 228 -23.91 -5.98 -14.38
CA ASP A 228 -22.91 -5.56 -13.41
C ASP A 228 -23.57 -4.74 -12.30
N HIS A 229 -23.91 -5.43 -11.22
CA HIS A 229 -24.54 -4.85 -10.04
C HIS A 229 -23.66 -3.79 -9.35
N LEU A 230 -22.33 -3.84 -9.51
CA LEU A 230 -21.41 -2.86 -8.92
C LEU A 230 -21.48 -1.49 -9.62
N VAL A 231 -21.89 -1.49 -10.88
CA VAL A 231 -22.10 -0.27 -11.68
C VAL A 231 -23.56 0.19 -11.63
N GLY A 232 -24.50 -0.77 -11.56
CA GLY A 232 -25.94 -0.53 -11.65
C GLY A 232 -26.63 -0.11 -10.34
N GLU A 233 -26.21 -0.65 -9.19
CA GLU A 233 -26.76 -0.26 -7.90
C GLU A 233 -25.82 0.74 -7.22
N SER A 234 -26.14 2.03 -7.33
CA SER A 234 -25.59 3.06 -6.45
C SER A 234 -24.04 3.07 -6.41
N LEU A 235 -23.48 3.75 -7.40
CA LEU A 235 -22.20 4.48 -7.40
C LEU A 235 -21.80 5.16 -6.06
N HIS A 236 -22.70 5.25 -5.07
CA HIS A 236 -22.50 5.88 -3.76
C HIS A 236 -21.96 4.96 -2.66
N ARG A 237 -21.84 3.64 -2.85
CA ARG A 237 -21.36 2.75 -1.78
C ARG A 237 -20.19 1.88 -2.25
N SER A 238 -18.99 2.33 -1.87
CA SER A 238 -17.83 1.47 -1.63
C SER A 238 -17.04 0.94 -2.85
N ILE A 239 -16.79 1.74 -3.88
CA ILE A 239 -15.64 1.49 -4.79
C ILE A 239 -14.81 2.76 -4.96
N ASN A 240 -13.86 2.96 -4.04
CA ASN A 240 -12.79 3.94 -4.19
C ASN A 240 -11.50 3.40 -3.56
N ILE A 241 -10.99 2.30 -4.11
CA ILE A 241 -9.75 1.67 -3.64
C ILE A 241 -8.56 2.00 -4.57
N LEU A 242 -8.78 2.36 -5.84
CA LEU A 242 -7.68 2.39 -6.82
C LEU A 242 -7.12 3.78 -7.10
N VAL A 243 -7.90 4.86 -7.09
CA VAL A 243 -7.46 6.16 -7.62
C VAL A 243 -6.41 6.87 -6.75
N LEU A 244 -6.49 6.75 -5.41
CA LEU A 244 -5.51 7.38 -4.49
C LEU A 244 -4.23 6.55 -4.31
N ALA A 245 -4.32 5.22 -4.35
CA ALA A 245 -3.15 4.35 -4.40
C ALA A 245 -2.35 4.59 -5.69
N TYR A 246 -3.05 4.81 -6.81
CA TYR A 246 -2.43 4.95 -8.13
C TYR A 246 -1.57 6.20 -8.31
N LEU A 247 -1.79 7.26 -7.54
CA LEU A 247 -1.00 8.49 -7.65
C LEU A 247 0.33 8.42 -6.87
N LEU A 248 0.39 7.62 -5.80
CA LEU A 248 1.58 7.51 -4.94
C LEU A 248 2.48 6.31 -5.31
N THR A 249 1.90 5.24 -5.83
CA THR A 249 2.61 4.00 -6.20
C THR A 249 3.66 4.19 -7.32
N PRO A 250 3.43 4.97 -8.40
CA PRO A 250 4.37 5.07 -9.51
C PRO A 250 5.66 5.82 -9.13
N LEU A 251 5.55 6.88 -8.32
CA LEU A 251 6.71 7.65 -7.86
C LEU A 251 7.57 6.85 -6.87
N ALA A 252 6.91 6.13 -5.96
CA ALA A 252 7.59 5.34 -4.95
C ALA A 252 8.19 4.04 -5.55
N LEU A 253 7.52 3.42 -6.51
CA LEU A 253 8.00 2.25 -7.25
C LEU A 253 9.11 2.62 -8.23
N LYS A 254 9.00 3.71 -9.00
CA LYS A 254 10.07 4.18 -9.91
C LYS A 254 11.36 4.47 -9.16
N ARG A 255 11.29 5.22 -8.05
CA ARG A 255 12.48 5.55 -7.24
C ARG A 255 13.09 4.30 -6.59
N THR A 256 12.27 3.30 -6.28
CA THR A 256 12.70 2.02 -5.72
C THR A 256 13.35 1.10 -6.76
N LEU A 257 12.73 0.97 -7.94
CA LEU A 257 13.23 0.16 -9.05
C LEU A 257 14.50 0.77 -9.64
N GLU A 258 14.59 2.10 -9.76
CA GLU A 258 15.80 2.79 -10.21
C GLU A 258 17.00 2.51 -9.29
N MET A 259 16.81 2.36 -7.99
CA MET A 259 17.90 2.03 -7.06
C MET A 259 18.24 0.53 -6.99
N SER A 260 17.34 -0.36 -7.41
CA SER A 260 17.55 -1.81 -7.36
C SER A 260 18.09 -2.35 -8.69
N TYR A 261 17.57 -1.84 -9.81
CA TYR A 261 17.89 -2.33 -11.16
C TYR A 261 19.24 -1.82 -11.68
N THR A 262 19.58 -0.55 -11.43
CA THR A 262 20.90 0.00 -11.80
C THR A 262 22.04 -0.61 -10.97
N SER A 263 21.74 -1.06 -9.75
CA SER A 263 22.73 -1.66 -8.84
C SER A 263 23.11 -3.08 -9.27
N VAL A 264 22.15 -3.98 -9.50
CA VAL A 264 22.47 -5.42 -9.60
C VAL A 264 22.83 -5.84 -11.03
N HIS A 265 22.07 -5.40 -12.04
CA HIS A 265 22.27 -5.91 -13.40
C HIS A 265 23.53 -5.33 -14.06
N HIS A 266 23.82 -4.06 -13.79
CA HIS A 266 25.02 -3.40 -14.33
C HIS A 266 26.30 -3.84 -13.61
N GLN A 267 26.23 -4.13 -12.31
CA GLN A 267 27.35 -4.73 -11.58
C GLN A 267 27.65 -6.14 -12.08
N HIS A 268 26.64 -6.97 -12.32
CA HIS A 268 26.86 -8.35 -12.75
C HIS A 268 27.45 -8.48 -14.17
N GLN A 269 27.05 -7.61 -15.10
CA GLN A 269 27.62 -7.59 -16.46
C GLN A 269 29.03 -7.00 -16.49
N ARG A 270 29.30 -5.96 -15.69
CA ARG A 270 30.64 -5.36 -15.61
C ARG A 270 31.63 -6.25 -14.87
N LEU A 271 31.23 -6.93 -13.80
CA LEU A 271 32.09 -7.90 -13.11
C LEU A 271 32.48 -9.06 -14.04
N ARG A 272 31.54 -9.56 -14.87
CA ARG A 272 31.87 -10.56 -15.91
C ARG A 272 32.85 -10.02 -16.94
N ALA A 273 32.67 -8.79 -17.42
CA ALA A 273 33.58 -8.17 -18.38
C ALA A 273 35.00 -7.99 -17.81
N TYR A 274 35.15 -7.68 -16.52
CA TYR A 274 36.45 -7.57 -15.86
C TYR A 274 37.08 -8.93 -15.51
N LEU A 275 36.28 -9.94 -15.19
CA LEU A 275 36.78 -11.32 -14.96
C LEU A 275 37.37 -11.95 -16.23
N HIS A 276 36.94 -11.51 -17.43
CA HIS A 276 37.54 -11.92 -18.69
C HIS A 276 38.83 -11.16 -19.06
N LEU A 277 39.20 -10.12 -18.30
CA LEU A 277 40.41 -9.30 -18.50
C LEU A 277 41.50 -9.58 -17.46
N LEU A 278 41.24 -10.48 -16.50
CA LEU A 278 42.25 -10.97 -15.58
C LEU A 278 43.00 -12.15 -16.23
N PRO A 279 44.34 -12.17 -16.20
CA PRO A 279 45.17 -13.22 -16.79
C PRO A 279 45.00 -14.58 -16.10
#